data_AF-A0A3L7TWK6-F1
#
_entry.id   AF-A0A3L7TWK6-F1
#
_cell.length_a   1.000
_cell.length_b   1.000
_cell.length_c   1.000
_cell.angle_alpha   90.00
_cell.angle_beta   90.00
_cell.angle_gamma   90.00
#
_symmetry.space_group_name_H-M   'P 1'
#
loop_
_entity.id
_entity.type
_entity.pdbx_description
1 polymer ?
#
loop_
_entity_poly.entity_id
_entity_poly.type
_entity_poly.pdbx_seq_one_letter_code
_entity_poly.pdbx_strand_id
1 'polypeptide(L)'
;RLPAIEPQGPLSFAGVYAIRLQDKELLDTKRWLQCPGEPSSPWLANIPTSQQYLQAPESKRYVWRMLAGGDYSYHMGSIVEDKYQAPSIESSARVAWIGDRWPAELHSELNDEDFELHGNRGLNVLYNDGSVQWLKLPKLQKLASIDHPYLNHHLKVAPGIGEADACLGPSHLLPAIGATRPPR
;
A
#
# COMPACT_ATOMS: atom_id res chain seq x y z
N ARG A 1 16.42 -3.72 0.46
CA ARG A 1 15.26 -3.89 -0.44
C ARG A 1 14.01 -3.97 0.42
N LEU A 2 12.91 -3.34 -0.01
CA LEU A 2 11.63 -3.46 0.67
C LEU A 2 11.07 -4.90 0.55
N PRO A 3 10.27 -5.38 1.52
CA PRO A 3 9.57 -6.66 1.40
C PRO A 3 8.71 -6.79 0.13
N ALA A 4 9.14 -7.64 -0.81
CA ALA A 4 8.47 -7.90 -2.09
C ALA A 4 7.10 -8.56 -1.94
N ILE A 5 5.99 -8.05 -2.46
CA ILE A 5 4.70 -8.75 -2.37
C ILE A 5 4.76 -9.99 -3.26
N GLU A 6 4.34 -11.15 -2.75
CA GLU A 6 4.23 -12.34 -3.60
C GLU A 6 3.15 -12.09 -4.66
N PRO A 7 3.40 -12.37 -5.95
CA PRO A 7 2.42 -12.08 -7.00
C PRO A 7 1.15 -12.95 -6.87
N GLN A 8 1.23 -14.10 -6.22
CA GLN A 8 0.15 -15.07 -6.10
C GLN A 8 0.11 -15.70 -4.70
N GLY A 9 -1.02 -16.30 -4.35
CA GLY A 9 -1.23 -17.02 -3.10
C GLY A 9 -1.82 -16.17 -1.96
N PRO A 10 -2.02 -16.75 -0.77
CA PRO A 10 -2.77 -16.11 0.32
C PRO A 10 -2.13 -14.83 0.86
N LEU A 11 -0.82 -14.67 0.70
CA LEU A 11 -0.04 -13.51 1.18
C LEU A 11 0.22 -12.48 0.07
N SER A 12 -0.50 -12.57 -1.05
CA SER A 12 -0.44 -11.66 -2.19
C SER A 12 -1.31 -10.42 -1.95
N PHE A 13 -0.91 -9.53 -1.04
CA PHE A 13 -1.60 -8.26 -0.78
C PHE A 13 -0.67 -7.19 -0.21
N ALA A 14 -0.98 -5.91 -0.42
CA ALA A 14 -0.13 -4.78 -0.04
C ALA A 14 0.23 -4.77 1.46
N GLY A 15 -0.77 -4.97 2.33
CA GLY A 15 -0.62 -4.97 3.78
C GLY A 15 0.20 -6.10 4.36
N VAL A 16 0.68 -7.05 3.54
CA VAL A 16 1.51 -8.18 3.98
C VAL A 16 2.82 -7.72 4.60
N TYR A 17 3.28 -6.50 4.28
CA TYR A 17 4.49 -5.93 4.87
C TYR A 17 4.43 -5.94 6.41
N ALA A 18 3.26 -5.66 7.00
CA ALA A 18 3.08 -5.61 8.44
C ALA A 18 3.18 -6.99 9.09
N ILE A 19 2.61 -8.01 8.46
CA ILE A 19 2.76 -9.41 8.89
C ILE A 19 4.23 -9.82 8.86
N ARG A 20 4.97 -9.42 7.82
CA ARG A 20 6.40 -9.75 7.68
C ARG A 20 7.29 -8.99 8.65
N LEU A 21 6.95 -7.75 8.98
CA LEU A 21 7.62 -7.01 10.06
C LEU A 21 7.39 -7.72 11.40
N GLN A 22 6.15 -8.19 11.65
CA GLN A 22 5.82 -8.94 12.85
C GLN A 22 6.55 -10.30 12.92
N ASP A 23 6.59 -11.08 11.83
CA ASP A 23 7.32 -12.35 11.78
C ASP A 23 8.83 -12.20 12.04
N LYS A 24 9.39 -11.03 11.71
CA LYS A 24 10.81 -10.70 11.90
C LYS A 24 11.08 -9.94 13.18
N GLU A 25 10.07 -9.71 14.02
CA GLU A 25 10.19 -8.93 15.26
C GLU A 25 10.73 -7.51 15.02
N LEU A 26 10.43 -6.93 13.85
CA LEU A 26 10.81 -5.56 13.46
C LEU A 26 9.70 -4.54 13.76
N LEU A 27 8.63 -4.98 14.41
CA LEU A 27 7.51 -4.15 14.82
C LEU A 27 7.43 -4.13 16.35
N ASP A 28 8.21 -3.24 16.98
CA ASP A 28 8.28 -3.08 18.44
C ASP A 28 6.88 -2.83 19.04
N THR A 29 6.04 -2.11 18.30
CA THR A 29 4.65 -1.87 18.67
C THR A 29 3.75 -1.77 17.45
N LYS A 30 2.57 -2.38 17.54
CA LYS A 30 1.54 -2.30 16.50
C LYS A 30 0.96 -0.89 16.31
N ARG A 31 1.21 0.00 17.27
CA ARG A 31 0.87 1.43 17.16
C ARG A 31 1.59 2.11 15.99
N TRP A 32 2.72 1.59 15.53
CA TRP A 32 3.42 2.16 14.36
C TRP A 32 2.67 1.99 13.05
N LEU A 33 1.61 1.17 13.03
CA LEU A 33 0.75 0.98 11.87
C LEU A 33 -0.52 1.85 11.95
N GLN A 34 -0.61 2.70 12.97
CA GLN A 34 -1.66 3.69 13.15
C GLN A 34 -1.13 5.07 12.78
N CYS A 35 -1.92 5.85 12.05
CA CYS A 35 -1.62 7.25 11.82
C CYS A 35 -1.87 8.03 13.12
N PRO A 36 -0.93 8.85 13.62
CA PRO A 36 -1.13 9.63 14.86
C PRO A 36 -2.29 10.64 14.79
N GLY A 37 -2.70 11.03 13.59
CA GLY A 37 -3.84 11.92 13.36
C GLY A 37 -5.19 11.21 13.40
N GLU A 38 -5.22 9.88 13.37
CA GLU A 38 -6.43 9.07 13.40
C GLU A 38 -6.80 8.60 14.82
N PRO A 39 -8.10 8.42 15.12
CA PRO A 39 -8.52 7.74 16.33
C PRO A 39 -7.91 6.33 16.39
N SER A 40 -7.50 5.90 17.58
CA SER A 40 -6.94 4.55 17.76
C SER A 40 -7.97 3.48 17.39
N SER A 41 -7.66 2.70 16.36
CA SER A 41 -8.50 1.56 15.96
C SER A 41 -8.07 0.30 16.70
N PRO A 42 -8.94 -0.31 17.54
CA PRO A 42 -8.61 -1.54 18.26
C PRO A 42 -8.36 -2.73 17.32
N TRP A 43 -8.79 -2.64 16.08
CA TRP A 43 -8.63 -3.70 15.08
C TRP A 43 -7.18 -3.85 14.59
N LEU A 44 -6.41 -2.76 14.58
CA LEU A 44 -4.99 -2.75 14.16
C LEU A 44 -4.07 -3.42 15.20
N ALA A 45 -4.55 -3.63 16.43
CA ALA A 45 -3.83 -4.36 17.47
C ALA A 45 -3.70 -5.87 17.20
N ASN A 46 -4.39 -6.41 16.18
CA ASN A 46 -4.54 -7.85 15.95
C ASN A 46 -3.92 -8.36 14.65
N ILE A 47 -2.77 -7.80 14.25
CA ILE A 47 -2.02 -8.32 13.10
C ILE A 47 -1.50 -9.73 13.42
N PRO A 48 -1.71 -10.70 12.51
CA PRO A 48 -1.25 -12.07 12.69
C PRO A 48 0.21 -12.24 12.28
N THR A 49 0.84 -13.33 12.73
CA THR A 49 2.02 -13.88 12.04
C THR A 49 1.62 -14.55 10.73
N SER A 50 2.56 -14.79 9.81
CA SER A 50 2.26 -15.51 8.56
C SER A 50 1.69 -16.91 8.84
N GLN A 51 2.22 -17.60 9.85
CA GLN A 51 1.72 -18.91 10.26
C GLN A 51 0.25 -18.84 10.71
N GLN A 52 -0.09 -17.87 11.57
CA GLN A 52 -1.46 -17.67 12.04
C GLN A 52 -2.40 -17.30 10.88
N TYR A 53 -1.93 -16.46 9.95
CA TYR A 53 -2.70 -16.08 8.77
C TYR A 53 -3.02 -17.30 7.91
N LEU A 54 -2.01 -18.12 7.57
CA LEU A 54 -2.18 -19.27 6.68
C LEU A 54 -3.07 -20.36 7.28
N GLN A 55 -3.00 -20.57 8.59
CA GLN A 55 -3.80 -21.58 9.30
C GLN A 55 -5.24 -21.13 9.60
N ALA A 56 -5.56 -19.85 9.44
CA ALA A 56 -6.88 -19.34 9.77
C ALA A 56 -7.93 -19.65 8.69
N PRO A 57 -9.22 -19.71 9.07
CA PRO A 57 -10.32 -19.76 8.13
C PRO A 57 -10.32 -18.56 7.17
N GLU A 58 -10.86 -18.75 5.98
CA GLU A 58 -10.89 -17.73 4.93
C GLU A 58 -11.56 -16.42 5.39
N SER A 59 -12.64 -16.48 6.15
CA SER A 59 -13.32 -15.31 6.71
C SER A 59 -12.40 -14.45 7.58
N LYS A 60 -11.53 -15.10 8.36
CA LYS A 60 -10.55 -14.41 9.22
C LYS A 60 -9.38 -13.86 8.40
N ARG A 61 -8.91 -14.61 7.40
CA ARG A 61 -7.90 -14.13 6.43
C ARG A 61 -8.39 -12.91 5.66
N TYR A 62 -9.66 -12.87 5.30
CA TYR A 62 -10.29 -11.73 4.65
C TYR A 62 -10.20 -10.48 5.54
N VAL A 63 -10.66 -10.57 6.79
CA VAL A 63 -10.60 -9.44 7.75
C VAL A 63 -9.15 -8.98 7.95
N TRP A 64 -8.22 -9.91 8.15
CA TRP A 64 -6.81 -9.54 8.29
C TRP A 64 -6.24 -8.91 7.03
N ARG A 65 -6.59 -9.38 5.83
CA ARG A 65 -6.16 -8.75 4.58
C ARG A 65 -6.66 -7.30 4.48
N MET A 66 -7.88 -7.04 4.93
CA MET A 66 -8.45 -5.67 4.93
C MET A 66 -7.69 -4.71 5.86
N LEU A 67 -7.07 -5.22 6.93
CA LEU A 67 -6.63 -4.39 8.06
C LEU A 67 -5.13 -4.47 8.37
N ALA A 68 -4.41 -5.49 7.90
CA ALA A 68 -3.04 -5.76 8.33
C ALA A 68 -2.09 -4.58 8.06
N GLY A 69 -2.26 -3.89 6.94
CA GLY A 69 -1.44 -2.75 6.55
C GLY A 69 -1.68 -1.47 7.35
N GLY A 70 -2.66 -1.44 8.26
CA GLY A 70 -2.92 -0.25 9.06
C GLY A 70 -3.45 0.94 8.28
N ASP A 71 -3.06 2.11 8.74
CA ASP A 71 -3.39 3.40 8.13
C ASP A 71 -2.36 3.82 7.07
N TYR A 72 -1.57 2.88 6.56
CA TYR A 72 -0.55 3.12 5.53
C TYR A 72 -0.81 2.33 4.26
N SER A 73 -0.43 2.90 3.13
CA SER A 73 -0.37 2.26 1.82
C SER A 73 1.06 1.85 1.48
N TYR A 74 1.21 0.73 0.80
CA TYR A 74 2.50 0.09 0.54
C TYR A 74 2.75 -0.09 -0.95
N HIS A 75 4.00 0.00 -1.38
CA HIS A 75 4.36 -0.09 -2.80
C HIS A 75 4.01 -1.47 -3.38
N MET A 76 3.20 -1.47 -4.43
CA MET A 76 2.65 -2.67 -5.05
C MET A 76 3.67 -3.47 -5.87
N GLY A 77 4.84 -2.91 -6.14
CA GLY A 77 5.79 -3.42 -7.12
C GLY A 77 5.41 -3.01 -8.54
N SER A 78 6.15 -3.52 -9.51
CA SER A 78 5.93 -3.24 -10.93
C SER A 78 5.80 -4.54 -11.72
N ILE A 79 5.13 -4.47 -12.87
CA ILE A 79 5.03 -5.53 -13.86
C ILE A 79 5.80 -5.06 -15.08
N VAL A 80 6.94 -5.69 -15.35
CA VAL A 80 7.81 -5.38 -16.49
C VAL A 80 7.96 -6.67 -17.28
N GLU A 81 7.61 -6.66 -18.57
CA GLU A 81 7.63 -7.85 -19.42
C GLU A 81 6.89 -9.05 -18.79
N ASP A 82 5.67 -8.81 -18.28
CA ASP A 82 4.81 -9.79 -17.59
C ASP A 82 5.40 -10.41 -16.32
N LYS A 83 6.49 -9.84 -15.79
CA LYS A 83 7.14 -10.30 -14.56
C LYS A 83 6.98 -9.30 -13.44
N TYR A 84 6.63 -9.82 -12.26
CA TYR A 84 6.66 -9.04 -11.03
C TYR A 84 8.08 -8.59 -10.70
N GLN A 85 8.21 -7.31 -10.37
CA GLN A 85 9.43 -6.73 -9.82
C GLN A 85 9.10 -6.03 -8.51
N ALA A 86 9.82 -6.42 -7.46
CA ALA A 86 9.72 -5.76 -6.17
C ALA A 86 10.37 -4.37 -6.22
N PRO A 87 9.89 -3.40 -5.40
CA PRO A 87 10.55 -2.11 -5.27
C PRO A 87 12.02 -2.25 -4.85
N SER A 88 12.91 -1.62 -5.61
CA SER A 88 14.36 -1.63 -5.36
C SER A 88 14.84 -0.28 -4.81
N ILE A 89 15.81 -0.34 -3.89
CA ILE A 89 16.54 0.85 -3.43
C ILE A 89 17.51 1.37 -4.50
N GLU A 90 17.90 0.50 -5.42
CA GLU A 90 18.84 0.79 -6.50
C GLU A 90 18.15 1.38 -7.75
N SER A 91 16.83 1.61 -7.69
CA SER A 91 16.11 2.28 -8.79
C SER A 91 16.72 3.66 -9.02
N SER A 92 16.99 4.00 -10.29
CA SER A 92 17.45 5.33 -10.68
C SER A 92 16.36 6.40 -10.53
N ALA A 93 15.11 5.99 -10.35
CA ALA A 93 13.98 6.86 -10.10
C ALA A 93 13.70 6.99 -8.60
N ARG A 94 13.14 8.14 -8.21
CA ARG A 94 12.67 8.36 -6.84
C ARG A 94 11.25 7.80 -6.71
N VAL A 95 11.12 6.60 -6.14
CA VAL A 95 9.85 5.88 -6.05
C VAL A 95 9.31 5.88 -4.63
N ALA A 96 7.99 6.07 -4.49
CA ALA A 96 7.31 6.00 -3.20
C ALA A 96 7.36 4.57 -2.65
N TRP A 97 7.52 4.41 -1.35
CA TRP A 97 7.71 3.11 -0.70
C TRP A 97 6.58 2.77 0.27
N ILE A 98 6.24 3.74 1.10
CA ILE A 98 5.11 3.70 2.02
C ILE A 98 4.57 5.12 2.16
N GLY A 99 3.28 5.26 2.38
CA GLY A 99 2.69 6.56 2.66
C GLY A 99 1.41 6.42 3.45
N ASP A 100 0.90 7.53 3.97
CA ASP A 100 -0.41 7.56 4.62
C ASP A 100 -1.46 6.99 3.65
N ARG A 101 -2.44 6.25 4.18
CA ARG A 101 -3.41 5.58 3.31
C ARG A 101 -4.19 6.60 2.49
N TRP A 102 -4.29 6.37 1.18
CA TRP A 102 -5.23 7.14 0.38
C TRP A 102 -6.65 6.65 0.66
N PRO A 103 -7.61 7.53 0.96
CA PRO A 103 -9.04 7.22 1.12
C PRO A 103 -9.77 6.69 -0.14
N ALA A 104 -9.07 6.10 -1.13
CA ALA A 104 -9.55 5.85 -2.50
C ALA A 104 -10.56 4.67 -2.63
N GLU A 105 -11.46 4.51 -1.68
CA GLU A 105 -12.65 3.66 -1.86
C GLU A 105 -13.85 4.47 -2.36
N LEU A 106 -13.77 5.80 -2.44
CA LEU A 106 -14.86 6.65 -2.87
C LEU A 106 -14.51 7.36 -4.19
N HIS A 107 -15.29 7.06 -5.23
CA HIS A 107 -15.42 7.80 -6.49
C HIS A 107 -14.36 7.62 -7.61
N SER A 108 -14.87 7.51 -8.84
CA SER A 108 -14.11 7.56 -10.10
C SER A 108 -13.54 8.94 -10.42
N GLU A 109 -13.91 9.94 -9.62
CA GLU A 109 -13.43 11.32 -9.68
C GLU A 109 -13.05 11.74 -8.26
N LEU A 110 -11.86 12.33 -8.12
CA LEU A 110 -11.33 12.76 -6.83
C LEU A 110 -12.19 13.90 -6.28
N ASN A 111 -12.93 13.65 -5.20
CA ASN A 111 -13.67 14.70 -4.50
C ASN A 111 -12.86 15.19 -3.28
N ASP A 112 -12.97 16.48 -2.97
CA ASP A 112 -12.27 17.09 -1.83
C ASP A 112 -12.72 16.49 -0.46
N GLU A 113 -13.89 15.86 -0.42
CA GLU A 113 -14.49 15.23 0.78
C GLU A 113 -13.82 13.91 1.20
N ASP A 114 -13.24 13.14 0.26
CA ASP A 114 -12.56 11.86 0.58
C ASP A 114 -11.38 12.08 1.54
N PHE A 115 -10.87 13.31 1.57
CA PHE A 115 -9.68 13.72 2.28
C PHE A 115 -9.91 14.25 3.69
N GLU A 116 -11.17 14.34 4.15
CA GLU A 116 -11.48 14.80 5.52
C GLU A 116 -11.11 13.78 6.60
N LEU A 117 -10.88 12.51 6.23
CA LEU A 117 -10.54 11.46 7.19
C LEU A 117 -9.13 11.69 7.80
N HIS A 118 -8.11 12.02 7.00
CA HIS A 118 -6.69 12.06 7.44
C HIS A 118 -6.14 13.44 7.87
N GLY A 119 -6.98 14.33 8.41
CA GLY A 119 -6.55 15.64 8.90
C GLY A 119 -6.11 16.61 7.79
N ASN A 120 -6.15 17.90 8.09
CA ASN A 120 -6.43 18.92 7.08
C ASN A 120 -5.21 19.25 6.17
N ARG A 121 -5.03 18.43 5.11
CA ARG A 121 -4.57 18.78 3.74
C ARG A 121 -3.28 18.12 3.22
N GLY A 122 -2.83 16.98 3.73
CA GLY A 122 -1.75 16.24 3.06
C GLY A 122 -1.30 14.93 3.67
N LEU A 123 -0.56 14.15 2.89
CA LEU A 123 -0.10 12.80 3.21
C LEU A 123 1.43 12.77 3.29
N ASN A 124 1.97 12.05 4.26
CA ASN A 124 3.39 11.73 4.31
C ASN A 124 3.69 10.55 3.39
N VAL A 125 4.75 10.67 2.60
CA VAL A 125 5.24 9.62 1.71
C VAL A 125 6.73 9.46 1.92
N LEU A 126 7.16 8.25 2.28
CA LEU A 126 8.56 7.83 2.32
C LEU A 126 8.96 7.30 0.95
N TYR A 127 10.12 7.74 0.46
CA TYR A 127 10.69 7.31 -0.81
C TYR A 127 11.88 6.36 -0.62
N ASN A 128 12.29 5.71 -1.71
CA ASN A 128 13.44 4.79 -1.75
C ASN A 128 14.78 5.41 -1.35
N ASP A 129 14.95 6.72 -1.54
CA ASP A 129 16.15 7.47 -1.12
C ASP A 129 16.16 7.80 0.39
N GLY A 130 15.14 7.35 1.14
CA GLY A 130 14.98 7.62 2.57
C GLY A 130 14.35 8.97 2.88
N SER A 131 14.05 9.80 1.87
CA SER A 131 13.36 11.07 2.08
C SER A 131 11.89 10.85 2.42
N VAL A 132 11.38 11.66 3.34
CA VAL A 132 9.94 11.76 3.63
C VAL A 132 9.45 13.09 3.08
N GLN A 133 8.38 13.07 2.30
CA GLN A 133 7.73 14.29 1.82
C GLN A 133 6.28 14.34 2.24
N TRP A 134 5.87 15.51 2.72
CA TRP A 134 4.48 15.84 2.93
C TRP A 134 3.88 16.41 1.63
N LEU A 135 2.86 15.75 1.11
CA LEU A 135 2.22 16.09 -0.15
C LEU A 135 0.80 16.60 0.09
N LYS A 136 0.51 17.79 -0.43
CA LYS A 136 -0.86 18.33 -0.44
C LYS A 136 -1.72 17.61 -1.48
N LEU A 137 -2.98 17.39 -1.18
CA LEU A 137 -3.88 16.64 -2.05
C LEU A 137 -4.18 17.34 -3.39
N PRO A 138 -4.39 18.68 -3.44
CA PRO A 138 -4.41 19.41 -4.71
C PRO A 138 -3.08 19.38 -5.48
N LYS A 139 -1.96 19.08 -4.81
CA LYS A 139 -0.66 18.89 -5.45
C LYS A 139 -0.58 17.48 -6.06
N LEU A 140 -1.14 16.45 -5.43
CA LEU A 140 -1.20 15.09 -5.98
C LEU A 140 -1.94 15.06 -7.33
N GLN A 141 -3.11 15.70 -7.42
CA GLN A 141 -3.88 15.81 -8.67
C GLN A 141 -3.09 16.50 -9.81
N LYS A 142 -2.10 17.33 -9.47
CA LYS A 142 -1.26 18.08 -10.41
C LYS A 142 0.09 17.42 -10.69
N LEU A 143 0.46 16.38 -9.95
CA LEU A 143 1.62 15.58 -10.31
C LEU A 143 1.28 14.88 -11.63
N ALA A 144 2.10 15.12 -12.66
CA ALA A 144 2.02 14.35 -13.89
C ALA A 144 2.05 12.85 -13.54
N SER A 145 1.38 12.01 -14.32
CA SER A 145 1.20 10.57 -14.06
C SER A 145 2.47 9.79 -13.71
N ILE A 146 3.64 10.35 -13.99
CA ILE A 146 4.97 9.76 -13.76
C ILE A 146 5.40 9.86 -12.28
N ASP A 147 4.96 10.88 -11.54
CA ASP A 147 5.39 11.13 -10.14
C ASP A 147 4.26 10.88 -9.12
N HIS A 148 3.13 10.31 -9.53
CA HIS A 148 1.98 10.14 -8.66
C HIS A 148 2.16 8.92 -7.73
N PRO A 149 2.23 9.07 -6.40
CA PRO A 149 2.63 7.96 -5.52
C PRO A 149 1.61 6.80 -5.43
N TYR A 150 0.34 7.02 -5.78
CA TYR A 150 -0.73 6.02 -5.60
C TYR A 150 -1.36 5.55 -6.91
N LEU A 151 -0.93 6.10 -8.04
CA LEU A 151 -1.48 5.75 -9.35
C LEU A 151 -0.32 5.40 -10.24
N ASN A 152 -0.43 4.27 -10.91
CA ASN A 152 0.56 3.89 -11.90
C ASN A 152 0.50 4.82 -13.13
N HIS A 153 1.40 4.61 -14.09
CA HIS A 153 1.48 5.41 -15.31
C HIS A 153 0.18 5.43 -16.15
N HIS A 154 -0.71 4.43 -15.97
CA HIS A 154 -2.04 4.38 -16.58
C HIS A 154 -3.14 5.05 -15.74
N LEU A 155 -2.77 5.80 -14.70
CA LEU A 155 -3.65 6.44 -13.73
C LEU A 155 -4.56 5.44 -12.98
N LYS A 156 -4.04 4.24 -12.68
CA LYS A 156 -4.79 3.19 -11.97
C LYS A 156 -4.12 2.84 -10.64
N VAL A 157 -4.94 2.48 -9.66
CA VAL A 157 -4.52 1.84 -8.42
C VAL A 157 -4.19 0.37 -8.71
N ALA A 158 -2.97 0.12 -9.20
CA ALA A 158 -2.46 -1.18 -9.62
C ALA A 158 -0.92 -1.15 -9.62
N PRO A 159 -0.21 -2.30 -9.66
CA PRO A 159 1.24 -2.31 -9.81
C PRO A 159 1.74 -1.40 -10.93
N GLY A 160 2.94 -0.85 -10.75
CA GLY A 160 3.61 -0.04 -11.75
C GLY A 160 3.85 -0.82 -13.04
N ILE A 161 4.01 -0.13 -14.17
CA ILE A 161 4.33 -0.73 -15.48
C ILE A 161 5.81 -0.52 -15.86
N GLY A 162 6.65 -0.09 -14.92
CA GLY A 162 8.07 0.19 -15.11
C GLY A 162 8.80 0.41 -13.79
N GLU A 163 10.14 0.52 -13.82
CA GLU A 163 10.99 0.68 -12.63
C GLU A 163 10.86 2.06 -11.95
N ALA A 164 10.37 3.05 -12.70
CA ALA A 164 10.09 4.40 -12.20
C ALA A 164 8.62 4.58 -11.78
N ASP A 165 7.79 3.56 -12.00
CA ASP A 165 6.36 3.65 -11.77
C ASP A 165 6.03 3.12 -10.38
N ALA A 166 5.46 3.98 -9.54
CA ALA A 166 5.11 3.66 -8.17
C ALA A 166 3.60 3.69 -7.97
N CYS A 167 3.06 2.67 -7.32
CA CYS A 167 1.69 2.68 -6.83
C CYS A 167 1.67 2.16 -5.39
N LEU A 168 1.36 3.06 -4.46
CA LEU A 168 1.03 2.72 -3.09
C LEU A 168 -0.42 2.21 -3.02
N GLY A 169 -0.59 0.95 -2.64
CA GLY A 169 -1.90 0.31 -2.51
C GLY A 169 -2.36 0.22 -1.04
N PRO A 170 -3.67 0.30 -0.76
CA PRO A 170 -4.21 0.01 0.56
C PRO A 170 -4.02 -1.46 0.92
N SER A 171 -4.11 -1.79 2.22
CA SER A 171 -3.81 -3.11 2.78
C SER A 171 -4.31 -4.29 1.94
N HIS A 172 -5.56 -4.23 1.47
CA HIS A 172 -6.21 -5.36 0.81
C HIS A 172 -5.85 -5.54 -0.67
N LEU A 173 -5.20 -4.55 -1.28
CA LEU A 173 -4.97 -4.54 -2.72
C LEU A 173 -4.02 -5.68 -3.11
N LEU A 174 -4.40 -6.42 -4.15
CA LEU A 174 -3.61 -7.52 -4.70
C LEU A 174 -2.71 -7.00 -5.81
N PRO A 175 -1.47 -7.49 -5.97
CA PRO A 175 -0.71 -7.26 -7.18
C PRO A 175 -1.45 -7.91 -8.35
N ALA A 176 -1.74 -7.14 -9.40
CA ALA A 176 -2.52 -7.59 -10.54
C ALA A 176 -1.71 -8.52 -11.46
N ILE A 177 -1.40 -9.73 -10.99
CA ILE A 177 -0.79 -10.77 -11.81
C ILE A 177 -1.75 -11.96 -11.84
N GLY A 178 -2.35 -12.20 -13.01
CA GLY A 178 -3.24 -13.34 -13.23
C GLY A 178 -4.64 -13.24 -12.62
N ALA A 179 -5.08 -12.07 -12.15
CA ALA A 179 -6.46 -11.86 -11.73
C ALA A 179 -7.39 -11.93 -12.95
N THR A 180 -8.02 -13.10 -13.17
CA THR A 180 -9.28 -13.15 -13.89
C THR A 180 -10.23 -12.18 -13.18
N ARG A 181 -10.73 -11.17 -13.90
CA ARG A 181 -11.77 -10.26 -13.43
C ARG A 181 -12.82 -11.05 -12.66
N PRO A 182 -13.25 -10.63 -11.45
CA PRO A 182 -14.45 -11.23 -10.86
C PRO A 182 -15.61 -11.06 -11.86
N PRO A 183 -16.46 -12.08 -12.03
CA PRO A 183 -17.62 -11.96 -12.91
C PRO A 183 -18.47 -10.76 -12.48
N ARG A 184 -18.93 -9.99 -13.46
CA ARG A 184 -19.85 -8.86 -13.29
C ARG A 184 -21.17 -9.30 -12.70
#